data_AF-A0A3M7QY45-F1
#
_entry.id   AF-A0A3M7QY45-F1
#
_cell.length_a   1.000
_cell.length_b   1.000
_cell.length_c   1.000
_cell.angle_alpha   90.00
_cell.angle_beta   90.00
_cell.angle_gamma   90.00
#
_symmetry.space_group_name_H-M   'P 1'
#
loop_
_entity.id
_entity.type
_entity.pdbx_description
1 polymer ?
#
loop_
_entity_poly.entity_id
_entity_poly.type
_entity_poly.pdbx_seq_one_letter_code
_entity_poly.pdbx_strand_id
1 'polypeptide(L)'
;MRQIPTYTSKSHEYSSVLDLFIVFTNLGPSINSFFVLDDDLTSDHLPIFLAFDFSIADWEKFKLELTQYSHNVKNIESIDLLNSELCNQIIKASYASIPRLSSKSKAVTQSMPPSMCVPAFLEKDK
;
A
#
# COMPACT_ATOMS: atom_id res chain seq x y z
N MET A 1 10.03 20.86 8.62
CA MET A 1 9.95 20.41 7.21
C MET A 1 8.82 21.16 6.55
N ARG A 2 9.08 21.86 5.44
CA ARG A 2 8.05 22.57 4.67
C ARG A 2 7.35 21.53 3.80
N GLN A 3 6.03 21.36 3.92
CA GLN A 3 5.29 20.46 3.04
C GLN A 3 5.23 21.08 1.64
N ILE A 4 5.45 20.25 0.61
CA ILE A 4 5.31 20.66 -0.80
C ILE A 4 3.80 20.71 -1.08
N PRO A 5 3.25 21.85 -1.56
CA PRO A 5 1.83 21.93 -1.88
C PRO A 5 1.47 20.96 -3.00
N THR A 6 0.28 20.39 -2.94
CA THR A 6 -0.28 19.56 -4.02
C THR A 6 -1.31 20.34 -4.83
N TYR A 7 -1.67 21.54 -4.39
CA TYR A 7 -2.58 22.45 -5.04
C TYR A 7 -2.00 23.86 -5.08
N THR A 8 -2.10 24.54 -6.22
CA THR A 8 -1.77 25.96 -6.36
C THR A 8 -2.76 26.68 -7.28
N SER A 9 -3.54 27.58 -6.69
CA SER A 9 -4.38 28.53 -7.43
C SER A 9 -3.57 29.74 -7.86
N LYS A 10 -3.30 29.85 -9.16
CA LYS A 10 -2.58 31.00 -9.75
C LYS A 10 -3.36 32.32 -9.62
N SER A 11 -4.70 32.28 -9.58
CA SER A 11 -5.56 33.47 -9.51
C SER A 11 -5.69 34.07 -8.11
N HIS A 12 -5.46 33.29 -7.06
CA HIS A 12 -5.68 33.71 -5.67
C HIS A 12 -4.41 33.65 -4.80
N GLU A 13 -3.23 33.46 -5.41
CA GLU A 13 -1.95 33.31 -4.70
C GLU A 13 -2.03 32.30 -3.54
N TYR A 14 -2.78 31.22 -3.75
CA TYR A 14 -3.08 30.23 -2.73
C TYR A 14 -2.45 28.89 -3.08
N SER A 15 -1.70 28.32 -2.13
CA SER A 15 -1.16 26.97 -2.24
C SER A 15 -1.42 26.18 -0.97
N SER A 16 -1.77 24.90 -1.12
CA SER A 16 -2.09 24.02 0.01
C SER A 16 -1.79 22.56 -0.31
N VAL A 17 -1.78 21.72 0.71
CA VAL A 17 -1.72 20.25 0.59
C VAL A 17 -3.14 19.72 0.72
N LEU A 18 -3.71 19.26 -0.39
CA LEU A 18 -5.10 18.79 -0.45
C LEU A 18 -5.20 17.31 -0.85
N ASP A 19 -4.11 16.72 -1.33
CA ASP A 19 -4.08 15.34 -1.83
C ASP A 19 -3.38 14.41 -0.84
N LEU A 20 -3.95 13.21 -0.63
CA LEU A 20 -3.50 12.25 0.39
C LEU A 20 -3.64 10.81 -0.11
N PHE A 21 -2.65 9.98 0.25
CA PHE A 21 -2.82 8.52 0.28
C PHE A 21 -3.12 8.05 1.71
N ILE A 22 -4.18 7.26 1.87
CA ILE A 22 -4.49 6.57 3.12
C ILE A 22 -4.03 5.12 2.98
N VAL A 23 -3.12 4.69 3.85
CA VAL A 23 -2.51 3.36 3.81
C VAL A 23 -2.74 2.63 5.12
N PHE A 24 -2.91 1.30 5.05
CA PHE A 24 -2.91 0.48 6.25
C PHE A 24 -1.54 0.52 6.93
N THR A 25 -1.52 0.48 8.26
CA THR A 25 -0.30 0.60 9.07
C THR A 25 0.71 -0.51 8.78
N ASN A 26 0.25 -1.70 8.39
CA ASN A 26 1.11 -2.82 8.01
C ASN A 26 1.85 -2.61 6.68
N LEU A 27 1.40 -1.68 5.83
CA LEU A 27 2.06 -1.33 4.57
C LEU A 27 3.08 -0.20 4.74
N GLY A 28 3.07 0.51 5.87
CA GLY A 28 3.99 1.61 6.15
C GLY A 28 5.47 1.25 5.94
N PRO A 29 5.96 0.12 6.48
CA PRO A 29 7.34 -0.32 6.28
C PRO A 29 7.70 -0.68 4.83
N SER A 30 6.71 -0.93 3.98
CA SER A 30 6.90 -1.22 2.56
C SER A 30 6.86 0.04 1.70
N ILE A 31 6.64 1.24 2.26
CA ILE A 31 6.69 2.47 1.47
C ILE A 31 8.16 2.80 1.17
N ASN A 32 8.50 2.77 -0.11
CA ASN A 32 9.84 3.09 -0.58
C ASN A 32 10.02 4.59 -0.81
N SER A 33 9.01 5.26 -1.37
CA SER A 33 9.08 6.69 -1.67
C SER A 33 7.71 7.34 -1.74
N PHE A 34 7.64 8.61 -1.34
CA PHE A 34 6.49 9.48 -1.53
C PHE A 34 6.97 10.88 -1.95
N PHE A 35 6.43 11.41 -3.04
CA PHE A 35 6.77 12.75 -3.52
C PHE A 35 5.65 13.36 -4.35
N VAL A 36 5.66 14.70 -4.42
CA VAL A 36 4.83 15.49 -5.34
C VAL A 36 5.64 15.68 -6.61
N LEU A 37 5.02 15.45 -7.76
CA LEU A 37 5.61 15.69 -9.07
C LEU A 37 5.40 17.15 -9.46
N ASP A 38 6.49 17.79 -9.89
CA ASP A 38 6.44 19.11 -10.54
C ASP A 38 6.08 18.92 -12.01
N ASP A 39 4.85 18.49 -12.25
CA ASP A 39 4.29 18.23 -13.57
C ASP A 39 2.98 19.01 -13.73
N ASP A 40 2.99 19.99 -14.63
CA ASP A 40 1.83 20.81 -14.96
C ASP A 40 0.99 20.03 -15.98
N LEU A 41 0.20 19.07 -15.48
CA LEU A 41 -0.84 18.36 -16.24
C LEU A 41 -2.02 19.28 -16.62
N THR A 42 -1.77 20.58 -16.81
CA THR A 42 -2.75 21.64 -17.06
C THR A 42 -3.80 21.79 -15.96
N SER A 43 -3.45 21.38 -14.75
CA SER A 43 -4.29 21.43 -13.55
C SER A 43 -3.64 22.33 -12.49
N ASP A 44 -4.46 22.90 -11.62
CA ASP A 44 -4.01 23.53 -10.38
C ASP A 44 -3.57 22.52 -9.32
N HIS A 45 -3.80 21.22 -9.55
CA HIS A 45 -3.24 20.13 -8.75
C HIS A 45 -1.94 19.57 -9.35
N LEU A 46 -0.99 19.30 -8.48
CA LEU A 46 0.25 18.59 -8.77
C LEU A 46 0.07 17.09 -8.45
N PRO A 47 0.50 16.17 -9.33
CA PRO A 47 0.38 14.75 -9.06
C PRO A 47 1.17 14.32 -7.82
N ILE A 48 0.57 13.46 -7.00
CA ILE A 48 1.27 12.79 -5.89
C ILE A 48 1.58 11.34 -6.24
N PHE A 49 2.80 10.90 -5.93
CA PHE A 49 3.28 9.55 -6.24
C PHE A 49 3.69 8.82 -4.97
N LEU A 50 3.29 7.54 -4.87
CA LEU A 50 3.63 6.62 -3.80
C LEU A 50 4.14 5.31 -4.40
N ALA A 51 5.35 4.91 -4.03
CA ALA A 51 5.89 3.60 -4.40
C ALA A 51 6.03 2.71 -3.17
N PHE A 52 5.63 1.45 -3.36
CA PHE A 52 5.88 0.39 -2.41
C PHE A 52 7.05 -0.47 -2.89
N ASP A 53 7.91 -0.87 -1.96
CA ASP A 53 8.86 -1.95 -2.15
C ASP A 53 8.26 -3.26 -1.63
N PHE A 54 7.98 -4.16 -2.57
CA PHE A 54 7.54 -5.52 -2.29
C PHE A 54 8.67 -6.55 -2.45
N SER A 55 9.94 -6.11 -2.43
CA SER A 55 11.11 -6.99 -2.40
C SER A 55 11.08 -7.97 -1.22
N ILE A 56 10.37 -7.62 -0.14
CA ILE A 56 10.13 -8.51 1.00
C ILE A 56 9.34 -9.76 0.61
N ALA A 57 8.52 -9.72 -0.45
CA ALA A 57 7.72 -10.86 -0.86
C ALA A 57 8.61 -11.96 -1.46
N ASP A 58 8.45 -13.18 -0.95
CA ASP A 58 9.08 -14.37 -1.50
C ASP A 58 8.29 -14.84 -2.73
N TRP A 59 8.64 -14.30 -3.89
CA TRP A 59 7.98 -14.61 -5.16
C TRP A 59 8.16 -16.08 -5.59
N GLU A 60 9.23 -16.74 -5.17
CA GLU A 60 9.42 -18.17 -5.44
C GLU A 60 8.42 -19.00 -4.63
N LYS A 61 8.27 -18.67 -3.35
CA LYS A 61 7.24 -19.30 -2.50
C LYS A 61 5.83 -19.02 -3.01
N PHE A 62 5.56 -17.82 -3.51
CA PHE A 62 4.26 -17.48 -4.10
C PHE A 62 3.91 -18.38 -5.29
N LYS A 63 4.86 -18.55 -6.22
CA LYS A 63 4.70 -19.45 -7.36
C LYS A 63 4.54 -20.90 -6.92
N LEU A 64 5.33 -21.34 -5.94
CA LEU A 64 5.23 -22.70 -5.41
C LEU A 64 3.86 -22.96 -4.81
N GLU A 65 3.35 -22.05 -3.97
CA GLU A 65 2.03 -22.14 -3.37
C GLU A 65 0.92 -22.15 -4.44
N LEU A 66 0.93 -21.20 -5.38
CA LEU A 66 -0.05 -21.17 -6.48
C LEU A 66 -0.09 -22.47 -7.29
N THR A 67 1.08 -23.01 -7.63
CA THR A 67 1.16 -24.23 -8.44
C THR A 67 0.71 -25.46 -7.67
N GLN A 68 0.95 -25.50 -6.35
CA GLN A 68 0.43 -26.56 -5.49
C GLN A 68 -1.09 -26.61 -5.53
N TYR A 69 -1.83 -25.50 -5.59
CA TYR A 69 -3.31 -25.55 -5.58
C TYR A 69 -3.96 -25.81 -6.96
N SER A 70 -3.17 -25.80 -8.04
CA SER A 70 -3.67 -25.94 -9.43
C SER A 70 -4.44 -27.23 -9.72
N HIS A 71 -4.24 -28.30 -8.93
CA HIS A 71 -4.93 -29.57 -9.11
C HIS A 71 -6.41 -29.50 -8.71
N ASN A 72 -6.79 -28.60 -7.80
CA ASN A 72 -8.15 -28.46 -7.29
C ASN A 72 -9.10 -27.72 -8.24
N VAL A 73 -8.55 -27.09 -9.29
CA VAL A 73 -9.28 -26.18 -10.18
C VAL A 73 -9.84 -26.90 -11.42
N LYS A 74 -9.28 -28.07 -11.78
CA LYS A 74 -9.52 -28.74 -13.06
C LYS A 74 -10.95 -29.28 -13.26
N ASN A 75 -11.76 -29.37 -12.21
CA ASN A 75 -13.06 -30.02 -12.23
C ASN A 75 -14.23 -29.10 -11.83
N ILE A 76 -14.05 -27.77 -11.88
CA ILE A 76 -15.10 -26.82 -11.51
C ILE A 76 -15.86 -26.39 -12.78
N GLU A 77 -17.11 -26.81 -12.90
CA GLU A 77 -17.96 -26.54 -14.08
C GLU A 77 -18.58 -25.15 -14.07
N SER A 78 -18.74 -24.53 -12.90
CA SER A 78 -19.30 -23.19 -12.75
C SER A 78 -18.21 -22.12 -12.75
N ILE A 79 -18.35 -21.13 -13.64
CA ILE A 79 -17.44 -19.99 -13.77
C ILE A 79 -17.33 -19.19 -12.45
N ASP A 80 -18.43 -19.04 -11.71
CA ASP A 80 -18.44 -18.27 -10.47
C ASP A 80 -17.69 -19.00 -9.35
N LEU A 81 -17.89 -20.32 -9.24
CA LEU A 81 -17.13 -21.15 -8.30
C LEU A 81 -15.65 -21.19 -8.67
N LEU A 82 -15.34 -21.25 -9.96
CA LEU A 82 -13.97 -21.24 -10.46
C LEU A 82 -13.26 -19.93 -10.08
N ASN A 83 -13.90 -18.79 -10.33
CA ASN A 83 -13.36 -17.47 -9.98
C ASN A 83 -13.14 -17.34 -8.47
N SER A 84 -14.10 -17.80 -7.67
CA SER A 84 -13.98 -17.79 -6.21
C SER A 84 -12.79 -18.63 -5.72
N GLU A 85 -12.62 -19.83 -6.26
CA GLU A 85 -11.52 -20.72 -5.90
C GLU A 85 -10.16 -20.15 -6.33
N LEU A 86 -10.04 -19.61 -7.54
CA LEU A 86 -8.83 -18.93 -7.99
C LEU A 86 -8.46 -17.74 -7.10
N CYS A 87 -9.44 -16.90 -6.74
CA CYS A 87 -9.22 -15.80 -5.79
C CYS A 87 -8.71 -16.31 -4.45
N ASN A 88 -9.31 -17.36 -3.89
CA ASN A 88 -8.88 -17.95 -2.62
C ASN A 88 -7.45 -18.48 -2.69
N GLN A 89 -7.05 -19.11 -3.81
CA GLN A 89 -5.68 -19.60 -4.00
C GLN A 89 -4.66 -18.48 -4.08
N ILE A 90 -4.97 -17.41 -4.83
CA ILE A 90 -4.12 -16.21 -4.91
C ILE A 90 -3.95 -15.58 -3.53
N ILE A 91 -5.04 -15.44 -2.77
CA ILE A 91 -5.01 -14.88 -1.42
C ILE A 91 -4.13 -15.75 -0.50
N LYS A 92 -4.31 -17.07 -0.51
CA LYS A 92 -3.51 -18.00 0.31
C LYS A 92 -2.02 -17.93 -0.03
N ALA A 93 -1.69 -18.00 -1.31
CA ALA A 93 -0.31 -17.89 -1.79
C ALA A 93 0.30 -16.55 -1.38
N SER A 94 -0.45 -15.45 -1.50
CA SER A 94 -0.01 -14.11 -1.07
C SER A 94 0.34 -14.09 0.42
N TYR A 95 -0.55 -14.62 1.28
CA TYR A 95 -0.32 -14.68 2.73
C TYR A 95 0.88 -15.54 3.12
N ALA A 96 1.14 -16.62 2.39
CA ALA A 96 2.27 -17.49 2.66
C ALA A 96 3.62 -16.85 2.29
N SER A 97 3.60 -15.93 1.32
CA SER A 97 4.80 -15.44 0.63
C SER A 97 5.27 -14.08 1.13
N ILE A 98 4.42 -13.32 1.80
CA ILE A 98 4.80 -12.05 2.41
C ILE A 98 5.26 -12.33 3.84
N PRO A 99 6.54 -12.07 4.20
CA PRO A 99 7.03 -12.20 5.56
C PRO A 99 6.18 -11.34 6.48
N ARG A 100 5.51 -11.96 7.44
CA ARG A 100 4.77 -11.22 8.46
C ARG A 100 5.80 -10.50 9.31
N LEU A 101 5.83 -9.17 9.19
CA LEU A 101 6.53 -8.33 10.15
C LEU A 101 5.98 -8.69 11.52
N SER A 102 6.79 -9.34 12.37
CA SER A 102 6.44 -9.49 13.78
C SER A 102 6.13 -8.10 14.31
N SER A 103 5.08 -7.95 15.13
CA SER A 103 4.61 -6.68 15.69
C SER A 103 5.63 -5.92 16.56
N LYS A 104 6.92 -6.27 16.50
CA LYS A 104 8.03 -5.48 17.03
C LYS A 104 8.27 -4.29 16.10
N SER A 105 7.44 -3.28 16.32
CA SER A 105 7.62 -1.88 15.96
C SER A 105 9.10 -1.46 15.94
N LYS A 106 9.72 -1.55 14.76
CA LYS A 106 10.86 -0.68 14.47
C LYS A 106 10.27 0.63 14.00
N ALA A 107 10.24 1.60 14.90
CA ALA A 107 9.93 2.98 14.58
C ALA A 107 10.81 3.41 13.41
N VAL A 108 10.19 3.62 12.24
CA VAL A 108 10.87 4.23 11.09
C VAL A 108 10.99 5.72 11.40
N THR A 109 12.05 6.05 12.13
CA THR A 109 12.60 7.40 12.12
C THR A 109 13.30 7.58 10.78
N GLN A 110 12.70 8.35 9.87
CA GLN A 110 13.36 9.40 9.06
C GLN A 110 12.50 9.75 7.84
N SER A 111 11.70 10.81 7.99
CA SER A 111 11.34 11.84 6.99
C SER A 111 9.90 12.35 7.10
N MET A 112 9.02 11.67 7.86
CA MET A 112 7.69 12.21 8.14
C MET A 112 7.72 13.23 9.28
N PRO A 113 7.11 14.42 9.13
CA PRO A 113 6.95 15.34 10.24
C PRO A 113 6.13 14.68 11.37
N PRO A 114 6.56 14.77 12.64
CA PRO A 114 5.90 14.13 13.79
C PRO A 114 4.41 14.46 13.95
N SER A 115 3.94 15.55 13.34
CA SER A 115 2.56 16.01 13.40
C SER A 115 1.57 15.24 12.51
N MET A 116 2.01 14.28 11.69
CA MET A 116 1.13 13.50 10.80
C MET A 116 1.02 12.01 11.16
N CYS A 117 1.77 11.53 12.16
CA CYS A 117 1.48 10.24 12.77
C CYS A 117 0.37 10.43 13.80
N VAL A 118 -0.89 10.27 13.40
CA VAL A 118 -1.95 9.98 14.36
C VAL A 118 -1.74 8.55 14.83
N PRO A 119 -1.50 8.27 16.12
CA PRO A 119 -1.48 6.91 16.63
C PRO A 119 -2.83 6.26 16.32
N ALA A 120 -2.83 5.23 15.48
CA ALA A 120 -4.01 4.41 15.29
C ALA A 120 -4.34 3.77 16.65
N PHE A 121 -5.48 4.16 17.20
CA PHE A 121 -6.24 3.52 18.27
C PHE A 121 -5.40 2.86 19.38
N LEU A 122 -5.32 3.55 20.52
CA LEU A 122 -5.24 2.90 21.82
C LEU A 122 -6.33 1.83 21.87
N GLU A 123 -5.96 0.55 21.78
CA GLU A 123 -6.77 -0.51 22.35
C GLU A 123 -7.04 -0.12 23.80
N LYS A 124 -8.29 0.22 24.11
CA LYS A 124 -8.73 0.31 25.49
C LYS A 124 -8.72 -1.12 26.03
N ASP A 125 -7.74 -1.40 26.87
CA ASP A 125 -7.79 -2.50 27.81
C ASP A 125 -9.08 -2.41 28.64
N LYS A 126 -10.01 -3.35 28.39
CA LYS A 126 -10.83 -4.14 29.33
C LYS A 126 -12.17 -4.53 28.75
#